data_AF-A0A537WUB0-F1
#
_entry.id   AF-A0A537WUB0-F1
#
_cell.length_a   1.000
_cell.length_b   1.000
_cell.length_c   1.000
_cell.angle_alpha   90.00
_cell.angle_beta   90.00
_cell.angle_gamma   90.00
#
_symmetry.space_group_name_H-M   'P 1'
#
loop_
_entity.id
_entity.type
_entity.pdbx_description
1 polymer ?
#
loop_
_entity_poly.entity_id
_entity_poly.type
_entity_poly.pdbx_seq_one_letter_code
_entity_poly.pdbx_strand_id
1 'polypeptide(L)'
;MTFLAAQDYGGSTTQPHDMGGQMNKGGLVSEVAKRTGLSKADVARVVDASIDAVRDAVVKGERVTLADFGTFERKHRNERIARN
;
A
#
# COMPACT_ATOMS: atom_id res chain seq x y z
N MET A 1 22.17 -47.50 11.20
CA MET A 1 21.53 -48.17 10.04
C MET A 1 20.30 -47.38 9.66
N THR A 2 20.21 -47.03 8.38
CA THR A 2 19.09 -46.52 7.56
C THR A 2 17.74 -47.13 7.99
N PHE A 3 16.56 -46.46 7.98
CA PHE A 3 15.73 -45.96 6.87
C PHE A 3 14.65 -45.01 7.46
N LEU A 4 14.36 -43.82 6.94
CA LEU A 4 13.66 -43.44 5.69
C LEU A 4 12.20 -43.94 5.62
N ALA A 5 11.22 -43.03 5.80
CA ALA A 5 10.03 -42.90 4.95
C ALA A 5 9.19 -41.65 5.32
N ALA A 6 9.12 -40.73 4.36
CA ALA A 6 7.97 -39.92 3.98
C ALA A 6 7.17 -39.15 5.05
N GLN A 7 7.37 -37.83 5.06
CA GLN A 7 6.23 -36.92 4.95
C GLN A 7 6.63 -35.72 4.08
N ASP A 8 6.39 -35.87 2.79
CA ASP A 8 6.21 -34.73 1.89
C ASP A 8 4.96 -33.97 2.36
N TYR A 9 5.03 -32.65 2.48
CA TYR A 9 4.09 -31.69 1.92
C TYR A 9 4.50 -30.29 2.37
N GLY A 10 5.03 -29.54 1.40
CA GLY A 10 5.11 -28.09 1.48
C GLY A 10 3.72 -27.51 1.71
N GLY A 11 3.51 -27.00 2.92
CA GLY A 11 2.44 -26.07 3.26
C GLY A 11 3.11 -24.76 3.66
N SER A 12 2.92 -23.74 2.84
CA SER A 12 3.33 -22.35 3.08
C SER A 12 3.18 -21.96 4.55
N THR A 13 4.27 -21.45 5.11
CA THR A 13 4.34 -20.75 6.39
C THR A 13 3.11 -19.87 6.60
N THR A 14 2.10 -20.37 7.34
CA THR A 14 1.09 -19.48 7.91
C THR A 14 1.74 -18.88 9.14
N GLN A 15 2.54 -17.84 8.91
CA GLN A 15 3.04 -16.99 9.99
C GLN A 15 1.83 -16.22 10.56
N PRO A 16 1.58 -16.30 11.87
CA PRO A 16 0.65 -15.40 12.54
C PRO A 16 1.28 -14.00 12.52
N HIS A 17 0.77 -13.12 11.68
CA HIS A 17 1.25 -11.75 11.53
C HIS A 17 0.21 -10.76 12.06
N ASP A 18 -0.02 -10.76 13.37
CA ASP A 18 -0.64 -9.61 14.05
C ASP A 18 0.28 -9.14 15.18
N MET A 19 1.18 -8.22 14.82
CA MET A 19 1.83 -7.23 15.70
C MET A 19 2.39 -6.11 14.82
N GLY A 20 1.55 -5.11 14.51
CA GLY A 20 1.96 -3.89 13.81
C GLY A 20 0.87 -3.39 12.88
N GLY A 21 0.11 -2.39 13.31
CA GLY A 21 -0.93 -1.72 12.54
C GLY A 21 -0.41 -1.09 11.24
N GLN A 22 -0.25 -1.91 10.19
CA GLN A 22 -0.15 -1.42 8.84
C GLN A 22 -1.56 -1.12 8.34
N MET A 23 -1.88 0.17 8.26
CA MET A 23 -2.99 0.65 7.43
C MET A 23 -2.64 0.41 5.96
N ASN A 24 -2.82 -0.82 5.51
CA ASN A 24 -2.84 -1.15 4.10
C ASN A 24 -4.08 -0.48 3.44
N LYS A 25 -4.15 -0.51 2.11
CA LYS A 25 -5.26 0.08 1.36
C LYS A 25 -6.63 -0.39 1.86
N GLY A 26 -6.76 -1.66 2.24
CA GLY A 26 -8.00 -2.21 2.80
C GLY A 26 -8.37 -1.66 4.18
N GLY A 27 -7.37 -1.39 5.01
CA GLY A 27 -7.53 -0.69 6.29
C GLY A 27 -8.02 0.74 6.10
N LEU A 28 -7.40 1.49 5.18
CA LEU A 28 -7.82 2.85 4.84
C LEU A 28 -9.27 2.90 4.33
N VAL A 29 -9.64 2.00 3.42
CA VAL A 29 -11.02 1.90 2.90
C VAL A 29 -12.02 1.60 4.01
N SER A 30 -11.68 0.71 4.94
CA SER A 30 -12.56 0.36 6.05
C SER A 30 -12.78 1.53 7.00
N GLU A 31 -11.73 2.28 7.34
CA GLU A 31 -11.85 3.45 8.22
C GLU A 31 -12.59 4.62 7.54
N VAL A 32 -12.33 4.86 6.26
CA VAL A 32 -13.05 5.91 5.50
C VAL A 32 -14.52 5.53 5.34
N ALA A 33 -14.85 4.26 5.08
CA ALA A 33 -16.24 3.80 5.04
C ALA A 33 -16.96 3.98 6.37
N LYS A 34 -16.30 3.69 7.50
CA LYS A 34 -16.86 3.96 8.85
C LYS A 34 -17.12 5.45 9.08
N ARG A 35 -16.23 6.33 8.62
CA ARG A 35 -16.34 7.78 8.82
C ARG A 35 -17.34 8.46 7.89
N THR A 36 -17.51 7.94 6.68
CA THR A 36 -18.38 8.54 5.63
C THR A 36 -19.76 7.88 5.53
N GLY A 37 -19.92 6.67 6.06
CA GLY A 37 -21.14 5.87 5.91
C GLY A 37 -21.33 5.29 4.50
N LEU A 38 -20.37 5.47 3.60
CA LEU A 38 -20.42 4.95 2.23
C LEU A 38 -20.08 3.46 2.18
N SER A 39 -20.48 2.80 1.09
CA SER A 39 -20.15 1.39 0.89
C SER A 39 -18.63 1.22 0.71
N LYS A 40 -18.08 0.10 1.21
CA LYS A 40 -16.65 -0.20 1.04
C LYS A 40 -16.22 -0.22 -0.44
N ALA A 41 -17.12 -0.61 -1.34
CA ALA A 41 -16.88 -0.62 -2.77
C ALA A 41 -16.73 0.80 -3.34
N ASP A 42 -17.60 1.72 -2.93
CA ASP A 42 -17.52 3.12 -3.36
C ASP A 42 -16.29 3.81 -2.77
N VAL A 43 -16.01 3.58 -1.49
CA VAL A 43 -14.80 4.12 -0.85
C VAL A 43 -13.54 3.59 -1.51
N ALA A 44 -13.48 2.29 -1.86
CA ALA A 44 -12.33 1.74 -2.58
C ALA A 44 -12.11 2.46 -3.92
N ARG A 45 -13.17 2.70 -4.70
CA ARG A 45 -13.09 3.44 -5.96
C ARG A 45 -12.63 4.89 -5.75
N VAL A 46 -13.16 5.56 -4.74
CA VAL A 46 -12.80 6.94 -4.42
C VAL A 46 -11.33 7.03 -3.99
N VAL A 47 -10.89 6.14 -3.11
CA VAL A 47 -9.48 6.08 -2.68
C VAL A 47 -8.55 5.82 -3.86
N ASP A 48 -8.91 4.88 -4.75
CA ASP A 48 -8.14 4.61 -5.96
C ASP A 48 -8.06 5.80 -6.90
N ALA A 49 -9.21 6.38 -7.24
CA ALA A 49 -9.26 7.56 -8.09
C ALA A 49 -8.49 8.75 -7.49
N SER A 50 -8.50 8.89 -6.17
CA SER A 50 -7.74 9.94 -5.48
C SER A 50 -6.24 9.73 -5.60
N ILE A 51 -5.77 8.50 -5.39
CA ILE A 51 -4.36 8.15 -5.55
C ILE A 51 -3.91 8.34 -6.99
N ASP A 52 -4.71 7.88 -7.96
CA ASP A 52 -4.40 8.04 -9.38
C ASP A 52 -4.37 9.52 -9.80
N ALA A 53 -5.32 10.34 -9.35
CA ALA A 53 -5.31 11.77 -9.63
C ALA A 53 -4.05 12.47 -9.06
N VAL A 54 -3.66 12.14 -7.83
CA VAL A 54 -2.42 12.67 -7.22
C VAL A 54 -1.21 12.19 -8.01
N ARG A 55 -1.17 10.92 -8.41
CA ARG A 55 -0.08 10.35 -9.22
C ARG A 55 0.04 11.07 -10.56
N ASP A 56 -1.07 11.29 -11.27
CA ASP A 56 -1.08 11.93 -12.57
C ASP A 56 -0.63 13.39 -12.49
N ALA A 57 -1.11 14.14 -11.49
CA ALA A 57 -0.68 15.50 -11.23
C ALA A 57 0.84 15.55 -10.95
N VAL A 58 1.33 14.67 -10.07
CA VAL A 58 2.75 14.58 -9.75
C VAL A 58 3.59 14.17 -10.98
N VAL A 59 3.11 13.26 -11.83
CA VAL A 59 3.81 12.85 -13.06
C VAL A 59 3.92 14.02 -14.04
N LYS A 60 2.89 14.86 -14.16
CA LYS A 60 2.89 16.09 -14.96
C LYS A 60 3.83 17.17 -14.41
N GLY A 61 4.38 16.98 -13.21
CA GLY A 61 5.23 17.95 -12.52
C GLY A 61 4.44 18.98 -11.73
N GLU A 62 3.14 18.76 -11.53
CA GLU A 62 2.30 19.60 -10.68
C GLU A 62 2.58 19.28 -9.21
N ARG A 63 2.49 20.31 -8.37
CA ARG A 63 2.57 20.19 -6.91
C ARG A 63 1.16 20.08 -6.36
N VAL A 64 0.86 18.96 -5.70
CA VAL A 64 -0.43 18.72 -5.06
C VAL A 64 -0.29 18.95 -3.56
N THR A 65 -0.94 19.98 -3.03
CA THR A 65 -0.96 20.26 -1.59
C THR A 65 -2.30 19.82 -1.01
N LEU A 66 -2.26 18.93 -0.02
CA LEU A 66 -3.40 18.50 0.76
C LEU A 66 -3.23 19.05 2.18
N ALA A 67 -4.07 20.02 2.55
CA ALA A 67 -4.06 20.60 3.89
C ALA A 67 -4.16 19.50 4.96
N ASP A 68 -3.41 19.64 6.05
CA ASP A 68 -3.32 18.68 7.16
C ASP A 68 -2.79 17.27 6.82
N PHE A 69 -2.44 17.01 5.55
CA PHE A 69 -1.90 15.72 5.10
C PHE A 69 -0.47 15.84 4.53
N GLY A 70 -0.19 16.89 3.76
CA GLY A 70 1.15 17.17 3.23
C GLY A 70 1.16 17.67 1.79
N THR A 71 2.37 17.81 1.24
CA THR A 71 2.58 18.23 -0.15
C THR A 71 3.24 17.10 -0.93
N PHE A 72 2.65 16.76 -2.08
CA PHE A 72 3.16 15.78 -3.03
C PHE A 72 3.73 16.54 -4.22
N GLU A 73 5.02 16.37 -4.47
CA GLU A 73 5.68 16.92 -5.64
C GLU A 73 6.62 15.91 -6.27
N ARG A 74 6.84 16.07 -7.58
CA ARG A 74 7.77 15.20 -8.31
C ARG A 74 9.18 15.54 -7.89
N LYS A 75 9.72 14.81 -6.91
CA LYS A 75 11.12 14.97 -6.53
C LYS A 75 12.00 14.37 -7.61
N HIS A 76 12.63 15.22 -8.42
CA HIS A 76 13.67 14.78 -9.35
C HIS A 76 14.88 14.33 -8.52
N ARG A 77 15.04 13.02 -8.34
CA ARG A 77 16.25 12.45 -7.75
C ARG A 77 17.29 12.38 -8.85
N ASN A 78 18.29 13.24 -8.76
CA ASN A 78 19.47 13.17 -9.60
C ASN A 78 20.13 11.78 -9.41
N GLU A 79 20.59 11.17 -10.49
CA GLU A 79 21.20 9.84 -10.45
C GLU A 79 22.39 9.87 -9.48
N ARG A 80 22.27 9.11 -8.39
CA ARG A 80 23.41 8.84 -7.52
C ARG A 80 24.11 7.64 -8.11
N ILE A 81 25.34 7.82 -8.59
CA ILE A 81 26.21 6.70 -8.98
C ILE A 81 26.37 5.82 -7.73
N ALA A 82 25.62 4.72 -7.67
CA ALA A 82 25.84 3.67 -6.71
C ALA A 82 27.21 3.08 -7.02
N ARG A 83 28.12 3.12 -6.05
CA ARG A 83 29.38 2.36 -6.11
C ARG A 83 29.16 1.10 -5.28
N ASN A 84 29.29 -0.05 -5.93
CA ASN A 84 29.25 -1.38 -5.33
C ASN A 84 30.42 -1.59 -4.38
#